data_AF-A0A3N5E9D2-F1
#
_entry.id   AF-A0A3N5E9D2-F1
#
_cell.length_a   1.000
_cell.length_b   1.000
_cell.length_c   1.000
_cell.angle_alpha   90.00
_cell.angle_beta   90.00
_cell.angle_gamma   90.00
#
_symmetry.space_group_name_H-M   'P 1'
#
loop_
_entity.id
_entity.type
_entity.pdbx_description
1 polymer ?
#
loop_
_entity_poly.entity_id
_entity_poly.type
_entity_poly.pdbx_seq_one_letter_code
_entity_poly.pdbx_strand_id
1 'polypeptide(L)'
;MKNNPSTNESDLRKGLNKAFADFQDGIKCSCGNDIWVIGSASVGNSCFTCITGESHPIDDYEIDSAIKKSESKKGRRHIDEIDPAKIAGFFDDDGYEINSDLIRKPSICLTCINDDNPKEEMLCNMTRYDQKDDNEFKCFAYKKNK
;
A
#
# COMPACT_ATOMS: atom_id res chain seq x y z
N MET A 1 8.11 18.91 -24.29
CA MET A 1 8.69 18.33 -23.05
C MET A 1 10.20 18.50 -23.06
N LYS A 2 10.83 19.02 -22.00
CA LYS A 2 12.27 19.37 -21.98
C LYS A 2 13.20 18.17 -22.13
N ASN A 3 12.84 17.03 -21.53
CA ASN A 3 13.65 15.81 -21.52
C ASN A 3 13.23 14.82 -22.61
N ASN A 4 12.08 15.03 -23.26
CA ASN A 4 11.60 14.20 -24.37
C ASN A 4 10.91 15.06 -25.44
N PRO A 5 11.68 15.83 -26.24
CA PRO A 5 11.13 16.87 -27.11
C PRO A 5 10.18 16.38 -28.20
N SER A 6 10.34 15.12 -28.63
CA SER A 6 9.50 14.48 -29.65
C SER A 6 8.13 14.03 -29.12
N THR A 7 7.90 14.07 -27.80
CA THR A 7 6.65 13.60 -27.21
C THR A 7 5.60 14.70 -27.21
N ASN A 8 4.43 14.35 -27.75
CA ASN A 8 3.24 15.18 -27.70
C ASN A 8 2.58 15.08 -26.31
N GLU A 9 2.44 16.22 -25.63
CA GLU A 9 1.82 16.29 -24.30
C GLU A 9 0.36 15.81 -24.31
N SER A 10 -0.39 16.13 -25.37
CA SER A 10 -1.79 15.73 -25.49
C SER A 10 -1.93 14.21 -25.53
N ASP A 11 -1.07 13.55 -26.29
CA ASP A 11 -1.11 12.08 -26.44
C ASP A 11 -0.63 11.39 -25.17
N LEU A 12 0.39 11.95 -24.49
CA LEU A 12 0.85 11.46 -23.19
C LEU A 12 -0.26 11.55 -22.13
N ARG A 13 -0.97 12.69 -22.05
CA ARG A 13 -2.10 12.85 -21.11
C ARG A 13 -3.24 11.89 -21.41
N LYS A 14 -3.55 11.65 -22.69
CA LYS A 14 -4.57 10.65 -23.08
C LYS A 14 -4.17 9.24 -22.66
N GLY A 15 -2.93 8.85 -22.90
CA GLY A 15 -2.41 7.55 -22.48
C GLY A 15 -2.48 7.37 -20.97
N LEU A 16 -2.06 8.39 -20.21
CA LEU A 16 -2.09 8.37 -18.76
C LEU A 16 -3.51 8.28 -18.20
N ASN A 17 -4.43 9.11 -18.70
CA ASN A 17 -5.83 9.08 -18.27
C ASN A 17 -6.50 7.74 -18.58
N LYS A 18 -6.19 7.15 -19.74
CA LYS A 18 -6.71 5.83 -20.11
C LYS A 18 -6.17 4.74 -19.17
N ALA A 19 -4.85 4.70 -18.97
CA ALA A 19 -4.25 3.71 -18.07
C ALA A 19 -4.76 3.86 -16.63
N PHE A 20 -5.00 5.10 -16.18
CA PHE A 20 -5.58 5.35 -14.86
C PHE A 20 -7.03 4.88 -14.76
N ALA A 21 -7.85 5.12 -15.79
CA ALA A 21 -9.22 4.59 -15.84
C ALA A 21 -9.24 3.05 -15.86
N ASP A 22 -8.39 2.44 -16.69
CA ASP A 22 -8.24 0.98 -16.76
C ASP A 22 -7.81 0.39 -15.40
N PHE A 23 -6.94 1.08 -14.66
CA PHE A 23 -6.57 0.71 -13.30
C PHE A 23 -7.75 0.81 -12.33
N GLN A 24 -8.54 1.89 -12.38
CA GLN A 24 -9.73 2.06 -11.56
C GLN A 24 -10.82 1.02 -11.86
N ASP A 25 -10.91 0.57 -13.11
CA ASP A 25 -11.81 -0.50 -13.55
C ASP A 25 -11.27 -1.91 -13.18
N GLY A 26 -10.12 -1.99 -12.51
CA GLY A 26 -9.54 -3.25 -12.02
C GLY A 26 -8.88 -4.09 -13.11
N ILE A 27 -8.55 -3.50 -14.27
CA ILE A 27 -7.84 -4.21 -15.34
C ILE A 27 -6.43 -4.58 -14.85
N LYS A 28 -6.08 -5.85 -15.05
CA LYS A 28 -4.81 -6.43 -14.61
C LYS A 28 -3.88 -6.71 -15.79
N CYS A 29 -2.59 -6.78 -15.48
CA CYS A 29 -1.60 -7.33 -16.38
C CYS A 29 -1.90 -8.80 -16.69
N SER A 30 -1.40 -9.30 -17.82
CA SER A 30 -1.52 -10.72 -18.21
C SER A 30 -0.95 -11.69 -17.17
N CYS A 31 -0.02 -11.25 -16.32
CA CYS A 31 0.52 -12.04 -15.21
C CYS A 31 -0.36 -12.02 -13.94
N GLY A 32 -1.45 -11.25 -13.92
CA GLY A 32 -2.37 -11.12 -12.79
C GLY A 32 -2.08 -9.97 -11.83
N ASN A 33 -0.92 -9.32 -11.93
CA ASN A 33 -0.59 -8.14 -11.13
C ASN A 33 -1.35 -6.90 -11.59
N ASP A 34 -1.51 -5.92 -10.69
CA ASP A 34 -2.06 -4.61 -11.05
C ASP A 34 -1.15 -3.90 -12.05
N ILE A 35 -1.76 -3.09 -12.91
CA ILE A 35 -1.02 -2.34 -13.93
C ILE A 35 -0.22 -1.21 -13.29
N TRP A 36 1.00 -0.98 -13.79
CA TRP A 36 1.82 0.17 -13.42
C TRP A 36 1.38 1.35 -14.29
N VAL A 37 0.66 2.33 -13.73
CA VAL A 37 -0.13 3.27 -14.54
C VAL A 37 0.76 4.14 -15.42
N ILE A 38 1.86 4.66 -14.87
CA ILE A 38 2.81 5.47 -15.66
C ILE A 38 3.45 4.66 -16.80
N GLY A 39 3.87 3.42 -16.55
CA GLY A 39 4.39 2.55 -17.60
C GLY A 39 3.33 2.20 -18.64
N SER A 40 2.15 1.82 -18.17
CA SER A 40 1.01 1.40 -19.01
C SER A 40 0.49 2.49 -19.93
N ALA A 41 0.65 3.76 -19.53
CA ALA A 41 0.34 4.91 -20.38
C ALA A 41 1.11 4.90 -21.72
N SER A 42 2.27 4.24 -21.76
CA SER A 42 3.13 4.17 -22.95
C SER A 42 3.15 2.79 -23.62
N VAL A 43 3.04 1.71 -22.85
CA VAL A 43 3.24 0.33 -23.35
C VAL A 43 1.98 -0.54 -23.33
N GLY A 44 0.86 -0.01 -22.82
CA GLY A 44 -0.37 -0.76 -22.59
C GLY A 44 -0.39 -1.50 -21.25
N ASN A 45 -1.57 -1.97 -20.86
CA ASN A 45 -1.93 -2.48 -19.52
C ASN A 45 -1.01 -3.60 -19.01
N SER A 46 0.11 -3.22 -18.41
CA SER A 46 1.17 -4.11 -17.96
C SER A 46 1.69 -3.68 -16.59
N CYS A 47 2.06 -4.66 -15.77
CA CYS A 47 2.65 -4.38 -14.46
C CYS A 47 4.12 -3.96 -14.60
N PHE A 48 4.66 -3.35 -13.55
CA PHE A 48 6.05 -2.89 -13.50
C PHE A 48 7.03 -3.99 -13.92
N THR A 49 6.94 -5.16 -13.29
CA THR A 49 7.85 -6.29 -13.56
C THR A 49 7.78 -6.79 -15.00
N CYS A 50 6.61 -6.80 -15.63
CA CYS A 50 6.51 -7.19 -17.03
C CYS A 50 7.11 -6.15 -17.99
N ILE A 51 7.14 -4.88 -17.59
CA ILE A 51 7.70 -3.78 -18.40
C ILE A 51 9.22 -3.69 -18.21
N THR A 52 9.71 -3.75 -16.98
CA THR A 52 11.12 -3.47 -16.65
C THR A 52 11.95 -4.73 -16.39
N GLY A 53 11.30 -5.86 -16.08
CA GLY A 53 11.96 -7.06 -15.57
C GLY A 53 12.34 -6.98 -14.08
N GLU A 54 12.09 -5.85 -13.42
CA GLU A 54 12.45 -5.62 -12.03
C GLU A 54 11.33 -6.01 -11.05
N SER A 55 11.68 -6.34 -9.82
CA SER A 55 10.70 -6.84 -8.85
C SER A 55 9.86 -5.74 -8.19
N HIS A 56 10.39 -4.52 -8.01
CA HIS A 56 9.74 -3.49 -7.18
C HIS A 56 9.95 -2.06 -7.72
N PRO A 57 8.89 -1.24 -7.85
CA PRO A 57 8.96 0.14 -8.37
C PRO A 57 9.23 1.19 -7.27
N ILE A 58 10.12 0.90 -6.31
CA ILE A 58 10.25 1.73 -5.08
C ILE A 58 10.71 3.15 -5.40
N ASP A 59 11.65 3.28 -6.35
CA ASP A 59 12.25 4.55 -6.74
C ASP A 59 11.71 5.06 -8.09
N ASP A 60 10.64 4.42 -8.59
CA ASP A 60 10.01 4.74 -9.88
C ASP A 60 8.78 5.61 -9.71
N TYR A 61 8.57 6.48 -10.70
CA TYR A 61 7.39 7.33 -10.71
C TYR A 61 6.10 6.50 -10.80
N GLU A 62 5.12 6.90 -10.01
CA GLU A 62 3.74 6.43 -10.09
C GLU A 62 2.77 7.56 -9.73
N ILE A 63 1.50 7.43 -10.12
CA ILE A 63 0.42 8.30 -9.64
C ILE A 63 0.07 7.95 -8.20
N ASP A 64 0.05 8.90 -7.27
CA ASP A 64 -0.30 8.68 -5.85
C ASP A 64 -1.59 7.86 -5.65
N SER A 65 -2.63 8.16 -6.42
CA SER A 65 -3.91 7.42 -6.39
C SER A 65 -3.82 5.98 -6.90
N ALA A 66 -2.72 5.62 -7.57
CA ALA A 66 -2.37 4.27 -8.03
C ALA A 66 -1.18 3.67 -7.24
N ILE A 67 -0.69 4.34 -6.19
CA ILE A 67 0.32 3.83 -5.26
C ILE A 67 -0.29 2.89 -4.21
N LYS A 68 -1.63 2.83 -4.07
CA LYS A 68 -2.33 1.79 -3.29
C LYS A 68 -2.19 0.41 -3.96
N LYS A 69 -0.94 -0.04 -4.07
CA LYS A 69 -0.48 -1.35 -4.47
C LYS A 69 -0.48 -2.17 -3.19
N SER A 70 -1.01 -3.39 -3.25
CA SER A 70 -0.96 -4.35 -2.14
C SER A 70 0.43 -4.33 -1.50
N GLU A 71 0.52 -4.22 -0.17
CA GLU A 71 1.80 -4.33 0.54
C GLU A 71 2.59 -5.55 0.03
N SER A 72 3.90 -5.41 -0.13
CA SER A 72 4.75 -6.52 -0.54
C SER A 72 4.57 -7.68 0.44
N LYS A 73 3.93 -8.76 -0.03
CA LYS A 73 3.72 -10.01 0.73
C LYS A 73 5.02 -10.80 0.90
N LYS A 74 6.11 -10.38 0.24
CA LYS A 74 7.41 -11.08 0.22
C LYS A 74 8.04 -11.07 1.62
N GLY A 75 8.16 -12.25 2.21
CA GLY A 75 8.75 -12.46 3.54
C GLY A 75 7.75 -12.40 4.70
N ARG A 76 6.48 -12.10 4.45
CA ARG A 76 5.40 -12.23 5.45
C ARG A 76 4.96 -13.70 5.50
N ARG A 77 4.70 -14.23 6.69
CA ARG A 77 4.10 -15.56 6.84
C ARG A 77 2.61 -15.47 6.50
N HIS A 78 2.10 -16.41 5.70
CA HIS A 78 0.66 -16.55 5.48
C HIS A 78 0.10 -17.61 6.43
N ILE A 79 -1.09 -17.39 6.99
CA ILE A 79 -1.69 -18.25 8.01
C ILE A 79 -1.84 -19.71 7.55
N ASP A 80 -2.16 -19.92 6.27
CA ASP A 80 -2.31 -21.27 5.70
C ASP A 80 -0.99 -22.05 5.60
N GLU A 81 0.15 -21.36 5.66
CA GLU A 81 1.49 -21.95 5.63
C GLU A 81 2.03 -22.28 7.03
N ILE A 82 1.28 -21.91 8.07
CA ILE A 82 1.67 -22.09 9.47
C ILE A 82 0.92 -23.31 10.04
N ASP A 83 1.65 -24.15 10.78
CA ASP A 83 1.05 -25.21 11.60
C ASP A 83 0.00 -24.60 12.55
N PRO A 84 -1.27 -25.04 12.55
CA PRO A 84 -2.33 -24.48 13.39
C PRO A 84 -1.98 -24.40 14.88
N ALA A 85 -1.14 -25.31 15.39
CA ALA A 85 -0.68 -25.30 16.77
C ALA A 85 0.35 -24.19 17.09
N LYS A 86 0.84 -23.50 16.06
CA LYS A 86 1.91 -22.47 16.12
C LYS A 86 1.46 -21.11 15.61
N ILE A 87 0.17 -20.93 15.30
CA ILE A 87 -0.37 -19.64 14.90
C ILE A 87 -0.27 -18.69 16.10
N ALA A 88 0.53 -17.65 15.95
CA ALA A 88 0.75 -16.59 16.93
C ALA A 88 1.09 -15.31 16.17
N GLY A 89 0.69 -14.16 16.72
CA GLY A 89 0.87 -12.84 16.11
C GLY A 89 -0.45 -12.22 15.65
N PHE A 90 -0.33 -11.13 14.89
CA PHE A 90 -1.44 -10.42 14.24
C PHE A 90 -1.45 -10.75 12.76
N PHE A 91 -2.62 -10.92 12.18
CA PHE A 91 -2.77 -11.18 10.76
C PHE A 91 -3.76 -10.17 10.18
N ASP A 92 -3.53 -9.76 8.94
CA ASP A 92 -4.50 -8.97 8.20
C ASP A 92 -5.69 -9.83 7.73
N ASP A 93 -6.69 -9.19 7.14
CA ASP A 93 -7.87 -9.83 6.57
C ASP A 93 -7.54 -10.80 5.42
N ASP A 94 -6.42 -10.55 4.75
CA ASP A 94 -5.81 -11.41 3.74
C ASP A 94 -5.02 -12.61 4.33
N GLY A 95 -4.91 -12.73 5.66
CA GLY A 95 -4.23 -13.86 6.32
C GLY A 95 -2.70 -13.76 6.39
N TYR A 96 -2.11 -12.62 6.07
CA TYR A 96 -0.67 -12.37 6.21
C TYR A 96 -0.32 -11.77 7.57
N GLU A 97 0.78 -12.23 8.16
CA GLU A 97 1.25 -11.72 9.45
C GLU A 97 1.65 -10.24 9.36
N ILE A 98 1.19 -9.44 10.33
CA ILE A 98 1.52 -8.03 10.50
C ILE A 98 2.69 -7.91 11.46
N ASN A 99 3.75 -7.20 11.05
CA ASN A 99 4.82 -6.81 11.96
C ASN A 99 4.41 -5.56 12.74
N SER A 100 4.09 -5.74 14.03
CA SER A 100 3.65 -4.65 14.91
C SER A 100 4.68 -3.54 15.07
N ASP A 101 5.98 -3.85 14.97
CA ASP A 101 7.06 -2.87 15.14
C ASP A 101 7.13 -1.87 13.97
N LEU A 102 6.51 -2.21 12.83
CA LEU A 102 6.45 -1.37 11.64
C LEU A 102 5.16 -0.53 11.59
N ILE A 103 4.24 -0.71 12.53
CA ILE A 103 3.00 0.06 12.60
C ILE A 103 3.36 1.49 13.00
N ARG A 104 3.15 2.43 12.07
CA ARG A 104 3.40 3.85 12.33
C ARG A 104 2.51 4.33 13.47
N LYS A 105 3.10 5.00 14.46
CA LYS A 105 2.37 5.64 15.57
C LYS A 105 1.98 7.08 15.15
N PRO A 106 0.67 7.38 14.96
CA PRO A 106 0.21 8.73 14.64
C PRO A 106 0.58 9.74 15.72
N SER A 107 0.79 11.00 15.34
CA SER A 107 1.23 12.06 16.27
C SER A 107 0.29 12.25 17.47
N ILE A 108 -1.02 12.11 17.27
CA ILE A 108 -2.00 12.20 18.37
C ILE A 108 -1.81 11.09 19.41
N CYS A 109 -1.38 9.89 19.02
CA CYS A 109 -1.14 8.78 19.95
C CYS A 109 -0.02 9.11 20.95
N LEU A 110 1.01 9.85 20.54
CA LEU A 110 2.13 10.27 21.40
C LEU A 110 1.69 11.18 22.56
N THR A 111 0.50 11.77 22.45
CA THR A 111 -0.07 12.65 23.48
C THR A 111 -1.20 11.98 24.27
N CYS A 112 -1.44 10.69 24.03
CA CYS A 112 -2.50 9.94 24.69
C CYS A 112 -2.04 9.47 26.08
N ILE A 113 -2.97 9.41 27.04
CA ILE A 113 -2.72 8.83 28.38
C ILE A 113 -2.37 7.34 28.32
N ASN A 114 -2.79 6.66 27.24
CA ASN A 114 -2.52 5.24 27.00
C ASN A 114 -1.28 5.02 26.13
N ASP A 115 -0.50 6.07 25.84
CA ASP A 115 0.75 5.89 25.11
C ASP A 115 1.70 4.98 25.90
N ASP A 116 2.25 3.98 25.22
CA ASP A 116 3.12 2.93 25.79
C ASP A 116 2.49 2.10 26.92
N ASN A 117 1.15 2.12 27.06
CA ASN A 117 0.46 1.23 27.98
C ASN A 117 0.40 -0.19 27.40
N PRO A 118 1.13 -1.19 27.96
CA PRO A 118 1.20 -2.53 27.39
C PRO A 118 -0.15 -3.26 27.38
N LYS A 119 -1.11 -2.84 28.20
CA LYS A 119 -2.46 -3.41 28.22
C LYS A 119 -3.33 -2.93 27.05
N GLU A 120 -2.99 -1.78 26.48
CA GLU A 120 -3.74 -1.13 25.39
C GLU A 120 -3.01 -1.25 24.05
N GLU A 121 -1.70 -1.55 24.04
CA GLU A 121 -0.86 -1.51 22.84
C GLU A 121 -1.39 -2.40 21.71
N MET A 122 -1.94 -3.57 22.04
CA MET A 122 -2.62 -4.44 21.07
C MET A 122 -3.77 -3.72 20.36
N LEU A 123 -4.68 -3.10 21.11
CA LEU A 123 -5.86 -2.40 20.56
C LEU A 123 -5.45 -1.12 19.81
N CYS A 124 -4.43 -0.43 20.31
CA CYS A 124 -3.83 0.72 19.65
C CYS A 124 -3.25 0.31 18.29
N ASN A 125 -2.49 -0.78 18.23
CA ASN A 125 -1.90 -1.27 16.99
C ASN A 125 -2.94 -1.72 15.98
N MET A 126 -4.00 -2.41 16.41
CA MET A 126 -5.13 -2.75 15.54
C MET A 126 -5.77 -1.51 14.93
N THR A 127 -6.03 -0.49 15.74
CA THR A 127 -6.66 0.76 15.29
C THR A 127 -5.75 1.55 14.32
N ARG A 128 -4.44 1.58 14.59
CA ARG A 128 -3.44 2.23 13.72
C ARG A 128 -3.30 1.52 12.39
N TYR A 129 -3.30 0.18 12.39
CA TYR A 129 -3.15 -0.61 11.18
C TYR A 129 -4.40 -0.54 10.28
N ASP A 130 -5.59 -0.60 10.87
CA ASP A 130 -6.88 -0.46 10.16
C ASP A 130 -6.96 0.86 9.37
N GLN A 131 -6.46 1.95 9.95
CA GLN A 131 -6.48 3.29 9.36
C GLN A 131 -5.14 3.70 8.72
N LYS A 132 -4.24 2.75 8.43
CA LYS A 132 -2.88 3.06 7.94
C LYS A 132 -2.86 3.79 6.59
N ASP A 133 -3.89 3.56 5.77
CA ASP A 133 -4.06 4.09 4.41
C ASP A 133 -5.12 5.21 4.33
N ASP A 134 -5.62 5.65 5.48
CA ASP A 134 -6.60 6.73 5.60
C ASP A 134 -5.90 8.10 5.63
N ASN A 135 -6.57 9.09 5.07
CA ASN A 135 -6.07 10.47 5.07
C ASN A 135 -6.04 11.09 6.48
N GLU A 136 -6.88 10.60 7.39
CA GLU A 136 -7.03 11.13 8.74
C GLU A 136 -7.18 9.97 9.74
N PHE A 137 -6.36 9.98 10.78
CA PHE A 137 -6.44 8.99 11.85
C PHE A 137 -7.43 9.42 12.94
N LYS A 138 -8.37 8.53 13.28
CA LYS A 138 -9.41 8.75 14.30
C LYS A 138 -9.36 7.64 15.34
N CYS A 139 -9.11 8.02 16.60
CA CYS A 139 -9.16 7.11 17.73
C CYS A 139 -10.21 7.57 18.75
N PHE A 140 -11.34 6.85 18.82
CA PHE A 140 -12.42 7.15 19.75
C PHE A 140 -12.07 6.86 21.22
N ALA A 141 -11.01 6.08 21.45
CA ALA A 141 -10.48 5.83 22.78
C ALA A 141 -9.45 6.87 23.25
N TYR A 142 -9.09 7.85 22.40
CA TYR A 142 -8.08 8.86 22.72
C TYR A 142 -8.48 9.69 23.95
N LYS A 143 -7.54 9.84 24.86
CA LYS A 143 -7.63 10.74 26.01
C LYS A 143 -6.29 11.47 26.15
N LYS A 144 -6.32 12.79 26.10
CA LYS A 144 -5.13 13.62 26.21
C LYS A 144 -4.44 13.39 27.57
N ASN A 145 -3.14 13.13 27.55
CA ASN A 145 -2.31 13.13 28.75
C ASN A 145 -2.23 14.55 29.32
N LYS A 146 -2.34 14.70 30.65
CA LYS A 146 -2.39 16.02 31.29
C LYS A 146 -1.07 16.77 31.19
#